data_AF-A0A077NC93-F1
#
_entry.id   AF-A0A077NC93-F1
#
_cell.length_a   1.000
_cell.length_b   1.000
_cell.length_c   1.000
_cell.angle_alpha   90.00
_cell.angle_beta   90.00
_cell.angle_gamma   90.00
#
_symmetry.space_group_name_H-M   'P 1'
#
loop_
_entity.id
_entity.type
_entity.pdbx_description
1 polymer ?
#
loop_
_entity_poly.entity_id
_entity_poly.type
_entity_poly.pdbx_seq_one_letter_code
_entity_poly.pdbx_strand_id
1 'polypeptide(L)' 'MIKESKTINPMQLRIPPEVEKGIIESAKRNLRTRHSEVVYRLMLLDAMERKGEIEI' A
#
# COMPACT_ATOMS: atom_id res chain seq x y z
N MET A 1 19.61 -12.77 -18.22
CA MET A 1 19.31 -12.43 -16.81
C MET A 1 17.83 -12.10 -16.72
N ILE A 2 17.02 -13.04 -16.26
CA ILE A 2 15.61 -12.78 -15.98
C ILE A 2 15.59 -11.96 -14.70
N LYS A 3 15.38 -10.65 -14.82
CA LYS A 3 15.07 -9.79 -13.68
C LYS A 3 13.74 -10.32 -13.15
N GLU A 4 13.77 -11.13 -12.11
CA GLU A 4 12.60 -11.41 -11.30
C GLU A 4 12.17 -10.08 -10.68
N SER A 5 11.43 -9.25 -11.40
CA SER A 5 10.61 -8.26 -10.74
C SER A 5 9.54 -9.09 -10.04
N LYS A 6 9.78 -9.43 -8.77
CA LYS A 6 8.71 -9.73 -7.83
C LYS A 6 7.89 -8.47 -7.70
N THR A 7 7.12 -8.16 -8.74
CA THR A 7 6.08 -7.15 -8.71
C THR A 7 5.07 -7.75 -7.75
N ILE A 8 5.24 -7.49 -6.46
CA ILE A 8 4.27 -7.86 -5.44
C ILE A 8 2.98 -7.24 -5.92
N ASN A 9 2.10 -8.05 -6.50
CA ASN A 9 0.82 -7.56 -6.96
C ASN A 9 0.04 -7.23 -5.68
N PRO A 10 -0.20 -5.96 -5.36
CA PRO A 10 -0.89 -5.58 -4.13
C PRO A 10 -2.31 -6.18 -4.07
N MET A 11 -2.84 -6.65 -5.21
CA MET A 11 -4.12 -7.36 -5.25
C MET A 11 -4.07 -8.78 -4.64
N GLN A 12 -2.90 -9.36 -4.39
CA GLN A 12 -2.77 -10.60 -3.61
C GLN A 12 -2.83 -10.36 -2.09
N LEU A 13 -2.79 -9.10 -1.63
CA LEU A 13 -2.96 -8.79 -0.22
C LEU A 13 -4.39 -9.11 0.20
N ARG A 14 -4.53 -10.01 1.18
CA ARG A 14 -5.79 -10.20 1.89
C ARG A 14 -5.97 -9.02 2.85
N ILE A 15 -6.77 -8.05 2.42
CA ILE A 15 -7.10 -6.87 3.23
C ILE A 15 -8.44 -7.16 3.92
N PRO A 16 -8.54 -7.01 5.25
CA PRO A 16 -9.82 -7.12 5.94
C PRO A 16 -10.85 -6.13 5.37
N PRO A 17 -12.13 -6.51 5.19
CA PRO A 17 -13.15 -5.66 4.56
C PRO A 17 -13.27 -4.26 5.18
N GLU A 18 -13.12 -4.17 6.49
CA GLU A 18 -13.15 -2.92 7.25
C GLU A 18 -12.01 -1.96 6.88
N VAL A 19 -10.81 -2.50 6.63
CA VAL A 19 -9.65 -1.73 6.19
C VAL A 19 -9.78 -1.37 4.71
N GLU A 20 -10.27 -2.29 3.90
CA GLU A 20 -10.48 -2.09 2.47
C GLU A 20 -11.44 -0.93 2.18
N LYS A 21 -12.55 -0.83 2.93
CA LYS A 21 -13.49 0.29 2.81
C LYS A 21 -12.79 1.63 3.03
N GLY A 22 -11.97 1.74 4.08
CA GLY A 22 -11.19 2.94 4.37
C GLY A 22 -10.15 3.28 3.30
N ILE A 23 -9.56 2.27 2.65
CA ILE A 23 -8.65 2.46 1.51
C ILE A 23 -9.42 3.03 0.31
N ILE A 24 -10.58 2.46 -0.03
CA ILE A 24 -11.38 2.90 -1.18
C ILE A 24 -11.86 4.35 -1.00
N GLU A 25 -12.35 4.70 0.18
CA GLU A 25 -12.80 6.06 0.47
C GLU A 25 -11.64 7.07 0.40
N SER A 26 -10.48 6.71 0.95
CA SER A 26 -9.27 7.55 0.87
C SER A 26 -8.78 7.71 -0.57
N ALA A 27 -8.78 6.62 -1.35
CA ALA A 27 -8.37 6.64 -2.74
C ALA A 27 -9.25 7.61 -3.55
N LYS A 28 -10.58 7.57 -3.35
CA LYS A 28 -11.52 8.50 -3.98
C LYS A 28 -11.23 9.96 -3.61
N ARG A 29 -11.02 10.26 -2.32
CA ARG A 29 -10.70 11.62 -1.85
C ARG A 29 -9.41 12.17 -2.44
N ASN A 30 -8.43 11.31 -2.69
CA ASN A 30 -7.11 11.70 -3.19
C ASN A 30 -6.95 11.51 -4.70
N LEU A 31 -8.05 11.26 -5.44
CA LEU A 31 -8.03 11.02 -6.90
C LEU A 31 -7.07 9.89 -7.32
N ARG A 32 -6.97 8.86 -6.48
CA ARG A 32 -6.13 7.67 -6.68
C ARG A 32 -6.99 6.45 -6.99
N THR A 33 -6.38 5.48 -7.67
CA THR A 33 -6.94 4.12 -7.72
C THR A 33 -6.70 3.43 -6.37
N ARG A 34 -7.52 2.41 -6.05
CA ARG A 34 -7.30 1.53 -4.89
C ARG A 34 -5.87 1.00 -4.85
N HIS A 35 -5.35 0.55 -6.00
CA HIS A 35 -3.99 0.04 -6.13
C HIS A 35 -2.95 1.10 -5.74
N SER A 36 -3.00 2.29 -6.36
CA SER A 36 -2.05 3.37 -6.06
C SER A 36 -2.14 3.85 -4.62
N GLU A 37 -3.32 3.81 -3.99
CA GLU A 37 -3.48 4.16 -2.58
C GLU A 37 -2.83 3.13 -1.65
N VAL A 38 -2.94 1.83 -1.95
CA VAL A 38 -2.24 0.78 -1.21
C VAL A 38 -0.73 0.96 -1.34
N VAL A 39 -0.23 1.16 -2.55
CA VAL A 39 1.22 1.39 -2.79
C VAL A 39 1.71 2.61 -2.03
N TYR A 40 0.96 3.72 -2.08
CA TYR A 40 1.29 4.94 -1.34
C TYR A 40 1.42 4.69 0.18
N ARG A 41 0.48 3.94 0.77
CA ARG A 41 0.52 3.60 2.20
C ARG A 41 1.72 2.73 2.55
N LEU A 42 2.07 1.75 1.71
CA LEU A 42 3.26 0.92 1.92
C LEU A 42 4.56 1.74 1.85
N MET A 43 4.65 2.67 0.88
CA MET A 43 5.78 3.60 0.79
C MET A 43 5.88 4.53 2.01
N LEU A 44 4.74 4.97 2.54
CA LEU A 44 4.71 5.79 3.75
C LEU A 44 5.21 5.00 4.96
N LEU A 45 4.79 3.74 5.12
CA LEU A 45 5.26 2.86 6.19
C LEU A 45 6.78 2.62 6.11
N ASP A 46 7.31 2.27 4.93
CA ASP A 46 8.77 2.11 4.72
C ASP A 46 9.54 3.41 5.06
N ALA A 47 8.99 4.57 4.70
CA ALA A 47 9.61 5.86 5.03
C ALA A 47 9.61 6.14 6.55
N MET A 48 8.53 5.80 7.25
CA MET A 48 8.42 5.97 8.71
C MET A 48 9.34 5.00 9.46
N GLU A 49 9.41 3.75 9.00
CA GLU A 49 10.32 2.73 9.54
C GLU A 49 11.79 3.17 9.41
N ARG A 50 12.20 3.63 8.22
CA ARG A 50 13.58 4.12 7.99
C ARG A 50 13.96 5.34 8.83
N LYS A 51 12.98 6.14 9.25
CA LYS A 51 13.19 7.27 10.15
C LYS A 51 13.22 6.86 11.63
N GLY A 52 12.90 5.60 11.95
CA GLY A 52 12.75 5.11 13.31
C GLY A 52 11.49 5.66 14.01
N GLU A 53 10.49 6.14 13.25
CA GLU A 53 9.22 6.64 13.81
C GLU A 53 8.31 5.48 14.24
N ILE A 54 8.44 4.34 13.56
CA ILE A 54 7.72 3.09 13.83
C ILE A 54 8.67 1.91 13.68
N GLU A 55 8.36 0.82 14.38
CA GLU A 55 8.99 -0.49 14.22
C GLU A 55 7.85 -1.46 13.88
N ILE A 56 7.92 -2.10 12.70
CA ILE A 56 6.85 -2.95 12.14
C ILE A 56 7.25 -4.43 12.24
#